data_AF-A0A6J4JG61-F1
#
_entry.id   AF-A0A6J4JG61-F1
#
_cell.length_a   1.000
_cell.length_b   1.000
_cell.length_c   1.000
_cell.angle_alpha   90.00
_cell.angle_beta   90.00
_cell.angle_gamma   90.00
#
_symmetry.space_group_name_H-M   'P 1'
#
loop_
_entity.id
_entity.type
_entity.pdbx_description
1 polymer ?
#
loop_
_entity_poly.entity_id
_entity_poly.type
_entity_poly.pdbx_seq_one_letter_code
_entity_poly.pdbx_strand_id
1 'polypeptide(L)'
;MSNRDDGHRGRSDRDAELLADVSEAAQIIAPLWPLTSFVAVNPLLGLQHLPFDDATAVARRWLRARTHLTLAGFREAHAHGAVTDADLRRAIIEVDAKLASQPSFEVGERTVDAVEIVLLDLLLGPDDKPRETADDRVGRTDVATVRAVSQLVAAWCAVFVDEAHVPWPMPRREHGFFRAWRELAPHDRRLRRLAGPTGMQWLAQLSDRPVEALAASLDALDVGDDRVGALREHLGRLPGWAGYARWNDEWAPPDDHRPSLRLVDLLAAQVAATAAAAHGAAAQQPAQLPDEEVENEKLLEDRVATVLSALGSNSDDPFVTSAVRGVLQQVPPPVRKSMWLEAQEGNFRDRLLGLMTRLDPGPVTERPDVQAVFCIDARSEGLQRRLQACGPYDTFGFAGFFGVPVRWRPLGSTESEARCPVLLKPEHDVAEQPLLPDGALGYLTAQRTTGAGQEAFHAAKGSLVGPFALAEAAGYLMGPAAAARTLTPGLVRRLKGLTARRVAPPQTRPAVEAENDDSSGLALEERVSFGNNIVGTM
;
A
#
# COMPACT_ATOMS: atom_id res chain seq x y z
N MET A 1 -4.36 -32.89 45.48
CA MET A 1 -3.50 -32.33 44.41
C MET A 1 -4.17 -32.54 43.06
N SER A 2 -5.28 -31.82 42.77
CA SER A 2 -6.01 -31.97 41.49
C SER A 2 -6.78 -30.70 41.11
N ASN A 3 -6.22 -29.51 41.37
CA ASN A 3 -6.90 -28.24 41.06
C ASN A 3 -5.98 -27.19 40.41
N ARG A 4 -4.71 -27.54 40.13
CA ARG A 4 -3.75 -26.65 39.45
C ARG A 4 -3.61 -26.94 37.95
N ASP A 5 -3.89 -28.16 37.51
CA ASP A 5 -3.79 -28.54 36.09
C ASP A 5 -4.98 -28.05 35.25
N ASP A 6 -6.20 -28.07 35.79
CA ASP A 6 -7.40 -27.63 35.04
C ASP A 6 -7.40 -26.13 34.76
N GLY A 7 -6.91 -25.31 35.71
CA GLY A 7 -6.79 -23.86 35.52
C GLY A 7 -5.69 -23.46 34.54
N HIS A 8 -4.64 -24.27 34.41
CA HIS A 8 -3.57 -24.00 33.44
C HIS A 8 -3.97 -24.39 32.01
N ARG A 9 -4.69 -25.51 31.86
CA ARG A 9 -5.28 -25.94 30.59
C ARG A 9 -6.33 -24.96 30.09
N GLY A 10 -7.32 -24.61 30.92
CA GLY A 10 -8.36 -23.66 30.53
C GLY A 10 -7.83 -22.25 30.20
N ARG A 11 -6.69 -21.84 30.79
CA ARG A 11 -6.00 -20.60 30.42
C ARG A 11 -5.26 -20.72 29.09
N SER A 12 -4.56 -21.84 28.87
CA SER A 12 -3.88 -22.11 27.60
C SER A 12 -4.87 -22.15 26.43
N ASP A 13 -6.07 -22.70 26.66
CA ASP A 13 -7.11 -22.79 25.64
C ASP A 13 -7.66 -21.40 25.27
N ARG A 14 -7.91 -20.53 26.27
CA ARG A 14 -8.31 -19.13 26.04
C ARG A 14 -7.25 -18.30 25.32
N ASP A 15 -5.98 -18.46 25.69
CA ASP A 15 -4.86 -17.79 25.01
C ASP A 15 -4.79 -18.24 23.53
N ALA A 16 -5.00 -19.54 23.27
CA ALA A 16 -5.01 -20.08 21.91
C ALA A 16 -6.20 -19.59 21.08
N GLU A 17 -7.40 -19.53 21.66
CA GLU A 17 -8.58 -18.94 21.01
C GLU A 17 -8.35 -17.48 20.63
N LEU A 18 -7.82 -16.66 21.54
CA LEU A 18 -7.54 -15.26 21.24
C LEU A 18 -6.48 -15.09 20.14
N LEU A 19 -5.46 -15.95 20.10
CA LEU A 19 -4.48 -15.94 19.01
C LEU A 19 -5.10 -16.38 17.67
N ALA A 20 -6.09 -17.29 17.69
CA ALA A 20 -6.86 -17.63 16.50
C ALA A 20 -7.70 -16.43 16.01
N ASP A 21 -8.37 -15.71 16.92
CA ASP A 21 -9.11 -14.48 16.60
C ASP A 21 -8.18 -13.42 15.97
N VAL A 22 -6.96 -13.26 16.50
CA VAL A 22 -5.93 -12.36 15.95
C VAL A 22 -5.56 -12.75 14.52
N SER A 23 -5.31 -14.05 14.28
CA SER A 23 -4.98 -14.57 12.96
C SER A 23 -6.14 -14.34 11.97
N GLU A 24 -7.37 -14.66 12.38
CA GLU A 24 -8.57 -14.46 11.56
C GLU A 24 -8.83 -12.97 11.24
N ALA A 25 -8.61 -12.09 12.22
CA ALA A 25 -8.73 -10.65 12.03
C ALA A 25 -7.70 -10.12 11.01
N ALA A 26 -6.48 -10.66 11.02
CA ALA A 26 -5.40 -10.24 10.12
C ALA A 26 -5.58 -10.73 8.67
N GLN A 27 -6.45 -11.72 8.41
CA GLN A 27 -6.61 -12.30 7.07
C GLN A 27 -7.00 -11.27 5.99
N ILE A 28 -7.73 -10.20 6.36
CA ILE A 28 -8.14 -9.14 5.42
C ILE A 28 -6.98 -8.20 5.02
N ILE A 29 -5.81 -8.31 5.65
CA ILE A 29 -4.69 -7.37 5.51
C ILE A 29 -3.61 -7.98 4.64
N ALA A 30 -3.23 -7.32 3.54
CA ALA A 30 -2.10 -7.76 2.75
C ALA A 30 -0.78 -7.69 3.55
N PRO A 31 0.06 -8.73 3.54
CA PRO A 31 1.40 -8.67 4.13
C PRO A 31 2.27 -7.64 3.40
N LEU A 32 3.14 -6.96 4.14
CA LEU A 32 4.02 -5.93 3.61
C LEU A 32 5.47 -6.21 4.00
N TRP A 33 6.31 -6.37 2.98
CA TRP A 33 7.73 -6.64 3.17
C TRP A 33 8.48 -5.38 3.65
N PRO A 34 9.62 -5.58 4.34
CA PRO A 34 10.56 -4.51 4.67
C PRO A 34 10.95 -3.68 3.44
N LEU A 35 11.25 -2.39 3.64
CA LEU A 35 11.65 -1.48 2.56
C LEU A 35 12.95 -1.93 1.85
N THR A 36 13.84 -2.63 2.57
CA THR A 36 15.07 -3.20 2.04
C THR A 36 14.82 -4.36 1.07
N SER A 37 13.64 -4.97 1.11
CA SER A 37 13.23 -6.10 0.27
C SER A 37 11.79 -5.91 -0.23
N PHE A 38 11.46 -4.70 -0.71
CA PHE A 38 10.09 -4.34 -1.08
C PHE A 38 9.52 -5.26 -2.17
N VAL A 39 8.31 -5.74 -1.95
CA VAL A 39 7.54 -6.54 -2.90
C VAL A 39 6.19 -5.85 -3.13
N ALA A 40 5.82 -5.68 -4.39
CA ALA A 40 4.47 -5.24 -4.73
C ALA A 40 3.48 -6.37 -4.44
N VAL A 41 2.57 -6.15 -3.51
CA VAL A 41 1.53 -7.11 -3.10
C VAL A 41 0.18 -6.52 -3.47
N ASN A 42 -0.73 -7.36 -3.97
CA ASN A 42 -2.12 -6.96 -4.17
C ASN A 42 -2.69 -6.46 -2.81
N PRO A 43 -3.13 -5.18 -2.69
CA PRO A 43 -3.70 -4.67 -1.44
C PRO A 43 -4.94 -5.44 -0.97
N LEU A 44 -5.62 -6.12 -1.88
CA LEU A 44 -6.78 -6.98 -1.63
C LEU A 44 -6.42 -8.47 -1.58
N LEU A 45 -5.14 -8.84 -1.39
CA LEU A 45 -4.69 -10.25 -1.38
C LEU A 45 -5.55 -11.13 -0.46
N GLY A 46 -5.85 -10.64 0.75
CA GLY A 46 -6.68 -11.34 1.73
C GLY A 46 -8.15 -11.52 1.31
N LEU A 47 -8.60 -10.79 0.30
CA LEU A 47 -9.99 -10.69 -0.16
C LEU A 47 -10.16 -11.24 -1.58
N GLN A 48 -9.13 -11.84 -2.18
CA GLN A 48 -9.15 -12.34 -3.56
C GLN A 48 -10.16 -13.47 -3.81
N HIS A 49 -10.67 -14.08 -2.75
CA HIS A 49 -11.69 -15.12 -2.81
C HIS A 49 -13.11 -14.55 -2.99
N LEU A 50 -13.26 -13.23 -2.89
CA LEU A 50 -14.52 -12.51 -3.08
C LEU A 50 -14.57 -11.87 -4.49
N PRO A 51 -15.78 -11.69 -5.06
CA PRO A 51 -15.99 -10.78 -6.18
C PRO A 51 -15.44 -9.38 -5.87
N PHE A 52 -15.01 -8.65 -6.91
CA PHE A 52 -14.34 -7.35 -6.72
C PHE A 52 -15.19 -6.36 -5.91
N ASP A 53 -16.49 -6.25 -6.20
CA ASP A 53 -17.39 -5.34 -5.48
C ASP A 53 -17.51 -5.68 -3.99
N ASP A 54 -17.58 -6.98 -3.66
CA ASP A 54 -17.61 -7.48 -2.29
C ASP A 54 -16.27 -7.23 -1.57
N ALA A 55 -15.15 -7.56 -2.23
CA ALA A 55 -13.82 -7.29 -1.71
C ALA A 55 -13.62 -5.80 -1.42
N THR A 56 -14.06 -4.92 -2.33
CA THR A 56 -13.96 -3.48 -2.13
C THR A 56 -14.88 -2.97 -1.03
N ALA A 57 -16.03 -3.60 -0.80
CA ALA A 57 -16.91 -3.29 0.32
C ALA A 57 -16.27 -3.65 1.67
N VAL A 58 -15.69 -4.83 1.78
CA VAL A 58 -14.93 -5.27 2.97
C VAL A 58 -13.73 -4.35 3.21
N ALA A 59 -12.97 -4.02 2.17
CA ALA A 59 -11.82 -3.11 2.28
C ALA A 59 -12.23 -1.67 2.68
N ARG A 60 -13.35 -1.16 2.17
CA ARG A 60 -13.90 0.14 2.62
C ARG A 60 -14.28 0.10 4.10
N ARG A 61 -14.96 -0.97 4.54
CA ARG A 61 -15.43 -1.13 5.91
C ARG A 61 -14.27 -1.21 6.89
N TRP A 62 -13.36 -2.16 6.68
CA TRP A 62 -12.35 -2.47 7.69
C TRP A 62 -11.03 -1.73 7.47
N LEU A 63 -10.60 -1.58 6.22
CA LEU A 63 -9.30 -0.97 5.89
C LEU A 63 -9.39 0.52 5.59
N ARG A 64 -10.60 1.09 5.60
CA ARG A 64 -10.87 2.50 5.21
C ARG A 64 -10.30 2.83 3.82
N ALA A 65 -10.21 1.79 2.98
CA ALA A 65 -9.61 1.91 1.68
C ALA A 65 -10.52 2.74 0.78
N ARG A 66 -9.95 3.76 0.12
CA ARG A 66 -10.62 4.39 -1.02
C ARG A 66 -10.49 3.46 -2.21
N THR A 67 -11.53 2.68 -2.47
CA THR A 67 -11.52 1.66 -3.52
C THR A 67 -11.97 2.18 -4.88
N HIS A 68 -12.58 3.37 -4.93
CA HIS A 68 -13.11 3.98 -6.15
C HIS A 68 -12.79 5.48 -6.16
N LEU A 69 -12.87 6.11 -7.34
CA LEU A 69 -12.94 7.56 -7.43
C LEU A 69 -14.22 8.08 -6.75
N THR A 70 -14.22 9.36 -6.40
CA THR A 70 -15.46 10.03 -5.98
C THR A 70 -16.33 10.27 -7.22
N LEU A 71 -17.63 10.48 -7.06
CA LEU A 71 -18.47 10.82 -8.21
C LEU A 71 -18.01 12.11 -8.88
N ALA A 72 -17.49 13.06 -8.11
CA ALA A 72 -16.85 14.26 -8.64
C ALA A 72 -15.67 13.94 -9.57
N GLY A 73 -14.79 13.01 -9.18
CA GLY A 73 -13.65 12.60 -10.02
C GLY A 73 -14.08 11.85 -11.29
N PHE A 74 -15.12 11.02 -11.19
CA PHE A 74 -15.70 10.36 -12.35
C PHE A 74 -16.35 11.34 -13.33
N ARG A 75 -17.10 12.32 -12.82
CA ARG A 75 -17.72 13.40 -13.63
C ARG A 75 -16.68 14.30 -14.27
N GLU A 76 -15.56 14.55 -13.61
CA GLU A 76 -14.44 15.27 -14.22
C GLU A 76 -13.85 14.50 -15.41
N ALA A 77 -13.70 13.18 -15.31
CA ALA A 77 -13.26 12.34 -16.44
C ALA A 77 -14.28 12.37 -17.60
N HIS A 78 -15.58 12.35 -17.29
CA HIS A 78 -16.66 12.50 -18.27
C HIS A 78 -16.64 13.86 -18.97
N ALA A 79 -16.47 14.96 -18.21
CA ALA A 79 -16.39 16.31 -18.75
C ALA A 79 -15.20 16.50 -19.71
N HIS A 80 -14.10 15.77 -19.48
CA HIS A 80 -12.94 15.76 -20.37
C HIS A 80 -13.07 14.77 -21.54
N GLY A 81 -14.20 14.08 -21.68
CA GLY A 81 -14.46 13.11 -22.75
C GLY A 81 -13.70 11.79 -22.60
N ALA A 82 -13.15 11.49 -21.43
CA ALA A 82 -12.54 10.19 -21.14
C ALA A 82 -13.60 9.09 -20.91
N VAL A 83 -14.84 9.48 -20.60
CA VAL A 83 -16.02 8.62 -20.50
C VAL A 83 -17.18 9.34 -21.17
N THR A 84 -17.94 8.64 -22.01
CA THR A 84 -19.11 9.22 -22.70
C THR A 84 -20.43 8.71 -22.10
N ASP A 85 -21.54 9.38 -22.44
CA ASP A 85 -22.88 8.89 -22.09
C ASP A 85 -23.16 7.50 -22.65
N ALA A 86 -22.58 7.17 -23.81
CA ALA A 86 -22.70 5.84 -24.41
C ALA A 86 -21.98 4.79 -23.57
N ASP A 87 -20.79 5.11 -23.05
CA ASP A 87 -20.04 4.23 -22.16
C ASP A 87 -20.80 3.99 -20.85
N LEU A 88 -21.39 5.04 -20.28
CA LEU A 88 -22.21 4.96 -19.08
C LEU A 88 -23.47 4.12 -19.30
N ARG A 89 -24.20 4.35 -20.39
CA ARG A 89 -25.39 3.55 -20.73
C ARG A 89 -25.04 2.07 -20.89
N ARG A 90 -23.93 1.76 -21.57
CA ARG A 90 -23.42 0.38 -21.68
C ARG A 90 -23.12 -0.21 -20.30
N ALA A 91 -22.36 0.50 -19.47
CA ALA A 91 -21.99 0.04 -18.13
C ALA A 91 -23.19 -0.18 -17.21
N ILE A 92 -24.21 0.69 -17.24
CA ILE A 92 -25.45 0.51 -16.46
C ILE A 92 -26.12 -0.82 -16.82
N ILE A 93 -26.18 -1.15 -18.11
CA ILE A 93 -26.80 -2.38 -18.61
C ILE A 93 -25.93 -3.61 -18.28
N GLU A 94 -24.61 -3.49 -18.34
CA GLU A 94 -23.68 -4.59 -18.02
C GLU A 94 -23.70 -4.92 -16.51
N VAL A 95 -23.76 -3.91 -15.66
CA VAL A 95 -23.83 -4.09 -14.20
C VAL A 95 -25.19 -4.62 -13.75
N ASP A 96 -26.28 -4.09 -14.30
CA ASP A 96 -27.63 -4.61 -14.02
C ASP A 96 -28.51 -4.61 -15.28
N ALA A 97 -28.49 -5.75 -15.98
CA ALA A 97 -29.27 -5.97 -17.18
C ALA A 97 -30.80 -5.88 -16.95
N LYS A 98 -31.28 -6.02 -15.70
CA LYS A 98 -32.71 -5.92 -15.40
C LYS A 98 -33.21 -4.50 -15.61
N LEU A 99 -32.39 -3.48 -15.39
CA LEU A 99 -32.76 -2.08 -15.61
C LEU A 99 -33.22 -1.84 -17.05
N ALA A 100 -32.53 -2.42 -18.04
CA ALA A 100 -32.88 -2.29 -19.46
C ALA A 100 -34.22 -2.96 -19.82
N SER A 101 -34.67 -3.93 -19.02
CA SER A 101 -35.93 -4.67 -19.25
C SER A 101 -37.15 -4.04 -18.58
N GLN A 102 -36.96 -2.99 -17.76
CA GLN A 102 -38.05 -2.31 -17.08
C GLN A 102 -38.86 -1.46 -18.05
N PRO A 103 -40.19 -1.34 -17.84
CA PRO A 103 -41.03 -0.52 -18.70
C PRO A 103 -40.65 0.96 -18.59
N SER A 104 -40.56 1.63 -19.73
CA SER A 104 -40.47 3.09 -19.77
C SER A 104 -41.78 3.72 -19.31
N PHE A 105 -41.70 4.97 -18.84
CA PHE A 105 -42.86 5.76 -18.44
C PHE A 105 -42.76 7.20 -18.95
N GLU A 106 -43.90 7.88 -19.00
CA GLU A 106 -43.98 9.25 -19.50
C GLU A 106 -43.74 10.26 -18.38
N VAL A 107 -42.89 11.24 -18.65
CA VAL A 107 -42.67 12.43 -17.81
C VAL A 107 -42.90 13.66 -18.69
N GLY A 108 -44.11 14.24 -18.59
CA GLY A 108 -44.55 15.28 -19.52
C GLY A 108 -44.70 14.73 -20.94
N GLU A 109 -43.87 15.21 -21.87
CA GLU A 109 -43.82 14.76 -23.27
C GLU A 109 -42.64 13.82 -23.56
N ARG A 110 -41.89 13.40 -22.52
CA ARG A 110 -40.71 12.55 -22.64
C ARG A 110 -40.99 11.14 -22.15
N THR A 111 -40.71 10.15 -22.98
CA THR A 111 -40.59 8.76 -22.56
C THR A 111 -39.23 8.55 -21.88
N VAL A 112 -39.23 8.09 -20.63
CA VAL A 112 -38.03 7.89 -19.80
C VAL A 112 -37.92 6.41 -19.44
N ASP A 113 -36.74 5.82 -19.61
CA ASP A 113 -36.42 4.47 -19.17
C ASP A 113 -35.57 4.44 -17.89
N ALA A 114 -35.42 3.26 -17.28
CA ALA A 114 -34.64 3.11 -16.05
C ALA A 114 -33.15 3.43 -16.26
N VAL A 115 -32.61 3.23 -17.46
CA VAL A 115 -31.20 3.52 -17.78
C VAL A 115 -30.96 5.03 -17.79
N GLU A 116 -31.90 5.82 -18.33
CA GLU A 116 -31.85 7.29 -18.31
C GLU A 116 -31.95 7.84 -16.88
N ILE A 117 -32.80 7.25 -16.03
CA ILE A 117 -32.90 7.63 -14.61
C ILE A 117 -31.56 7.43 -13.89
N VAL A 118 -30.94 6.26 -14.08
CA VAL A 118 -29.65 5.96 -13.45
C VAL A 118 -28.56 6.83 -14.05
N LEU A 119 -28.55 7.06 -15.36
CA LEU A 119 -27.60 7.98 -16.02
C LEU A 119 -27.68 9.39 -15.41
N LEU A 120 -28.88 9.93 -15.23
CA LEU A 120 -29.08 11.25 -14.60
C LEU A 120 -28.60 11.26 -13.14
N ASP A 121 -28.88 10.21 -12.36
CA ASP A 121 -28.37 10.09 -10.99
C ASP A 121 -26.84 9.99 -10.93
N LEU A 122 -26.20 9.28 -11.87
CA LEU A 122 -24.75 9.20 -11.95
C LEU A 122 -24.12 10.56 -12.29
N LEU A 123 -24.74 11.34 -13.18
CA LEU A 123 -24.23 12.64 -13.63
C LEU A 123 -24.53 13.79 -12.65
N LEU A 124 -25.69 13.77 -11.99
CA LEU A 124 -26.21 14.92 -11.24
C LEU A 124 -26.44 14.65 -9.76
N GLY A 125 -26.74 13.40 -9.38
CA GLY A 125 -27.11 13.05 -8.00
C GLY A 125 -26.01 13.40 -6.97
N PRO A 126 -26.36 13.61 -5.69
CA PRO A 126 -25.38 13.83 -4.64
C PRO A 126 -24.44 12.62 -4.48
N ASP A 127 -23.21 12.87 -4.02
CA ASP A 127 -22.23 11.82 -3.67
C ASP A 127 -22.53 11.29 -2.27
N ASP A 128 -22.21 10.01 -2.02
CA ASP A 128 -22.21 9.49 -0.66
C ASP A 128 -21.07 10.12 0.15
N LYS A 129 -21.37 10.47 1.41
CA LYS A 129 -20.32 10.97 2.30
C LYS A 129 -19.32 9.85 2.58
N PRO A 130 -18.00 10.15 2.65
CA PRO A 130 -17.03 9.19 3.14
C PRO A 130 -17.49 8.65 4.49
N ARG A 131 -17.50 7.32 4.66
CA ARG A 131 -17.82 6.68 5.95
C ARG A 131 -16.82 7.14 7.02
N GLU A 132 -17.22 8.13 7.81
CA GLU A 132 -16.79 8.32 9.20
C GLU A 132 -18.03 8.10 10.07
N THR A 133 -18.63 6.90 10.02
CA THR A 133 -19.90 6.60 10.71
C THR A 133 -19.70 6.25 12.18
N ALA A 134 -20.80 6.20 12.94
CA ALA A 134 -20.87 5.79 14.35
C ALA A 134 -20.21 4.43 14.65
N ASP A 135 -20.14 3.57 13.64
CA ASP A 135 -19.62 2.19 13.66
C ASP A 135 -18.10 2.08 13.74
N ASP A 136 -17.37 3.19 13.59
CA ASP A 136 -15.91 3.26 13.74
C ASP A 136 -15.45 3.22 15.21
N ARG A 137 -16.37 2.97 16.15
CA ARG A 137 -16.11 2.85 17.59
C ARG A 137 -15.56 1.47 17.90
N VAL A 138 -14.68 1.39 18.89
CA VAL A 138 -14.30 0.11 19.49
C VAL A 138 -14.73 0.08 20.94
N GLY A 139 -15.67 -0.83 21.23
CA GLY A 139 -16.31 -0.93 22.53
C GLY A 139 -16.88 0.43 22.96
N ARG A 140 -16.50 0.88 24.16
CA ARG A 140 -16.94 2.16 24.73
C ARG A 140 -16.17 3.42 24.26
N THR A 141 -15.33 3.35 23.24
CA THR A 141 -14.43 4.47 22.84
C THR A 141 -14.86 5.14 21.52
N ASP A 142 -14.74 6.46 21.44
CA ASP A 142 -15.04 7.25 20.24
C ASP A 142 -13.94 7.18 19.16
N VAL A 143 -14.34 7.49 17.92
CA VAL A 143 -13.47 7.42 16.72
C VAL A 143 -12.25 8.33 16.81
N ALA A 144 -12.37 9.52 17.41
CA ALA A 144 -11.27 10.47 17.50
C ALA A 144 -10.19 9.97 18.47
N THR A 145 -10.61 9.36 19.59
CA THR A 145 -9.69 8.70 20.53
C THR A 145 -8.97 7.53 19.87
N VAL A 146 -9.68 6.63 19.18
CA VAL A 146 -9.06 5.49 18.48
C VAL A 146 -8.07 5.98 17.41
N ARG A 147 -8.41 7.05 16.68
CA ARG A 147 -7.51 7.69 15.69
C ARG A 147 -6.24 8.24 16.34
N ALA A 148 -6.38 8.96 17.47
CA ALA A 148 -5.23 9.52 18.19
C ALA A 148 -4.31 8.43 18.75
N VAL A 149 -4.87 7.35 19.29
CA VAL A 149 -4.11 6.18 19.75
C VAL A 149 -3.40 5.50 18.57
N SER A 150 -4.08 5.30 17.44
CA SER A 150 -3.48 4.67 16.26
C SER A 150 -2.25 5.45 15.77
N GLN A 151 -2.34 6.79 15.69
CA GLN A 151 -1.19 7.63 15.32
C GLN A 151 -0.04 7.54 16.32
N LEU A 152 -0.35 7.44 17.62
CA LEU A 152 0.65 7.26 18.66
C LEU A 152 1.36 5.91 18.52
N VAL A 153 0.61 4.82 18.39
CA VAL A 153 1.16 3.46 18.26
C VAL A 153 1.98 3.33 16.98
N ALA A 154 1.54 3.93 15.87
CA ALA A 154 2.31 3.98 14.63
C ALA A 154 3.71 4.61 14.83
N ALA A 155 3.82 5.67 15.64
CA ALA A 155 5.10 6.28 15.97
C ALA A 155 5.98 5.35 16.82
N TRP A 156 5.39 4.59 17.74
CA TRP A 156 6.10 3.57 18.51
C TRP A 156 6.58 2.41 17.62
N CYS A 157 5.77 1.95 16.67
CA CYS A 157 6.19 0.95 15.70
C CYS A 157 7.39 1.43 14.89
N ALA A 158 7.38 2.68 14.41
CA ALA A 158 8.50 3.26 13.66
C ALA A 158 9.82 3.25 14.44
N VAL A 159 9.76 3.58 15.75
CA VAL A 159 10.95 3.58 16.62
C VAL A 159 11.41 2.15 16.95
N PHE A 160 10.49 1.20 17.02
CA PHE A 160 10.81 -0.21 17.31
C PHE A 160 11.48 -0.92 16.14
N VAL A 161 10.92 -0.79 14.92
CA VAL A 161 11.43 -1.48 13.73
C VAL A 161 12.69 -0.84 13.15
N ASP A 162 13.16 0.26 13.73
CA ASP A 162 14.29 1.00 13.19
C ASP A 162 15.56 0.13 13.08
N GLU A 163 15.98 -0.07 11.83
CA GLU A 163 17.19 -0.78 11.43
C GLU A 163 18.40 0.15 11.35
N ALA A 164 18.18 1.47 11.32
CA ALA A 164 19.27 2.43 11.27
C ALA A 164 20.09 2.34 12.57
N HIS A 165 21.40 2.60 12.48
CA HIS A 165 22.27 2.74 13.63
C HIS A 165 21.97 4.08 14.35
N VAL A 166 20.73 4.25 14.81
CA VAL A 166 20.33 5.41 15.61
C VAL A 166 21.09 5.40 16.93
N PRO A 167 21.62 6.54 17.39
CA PRO A 167 22.39 6.59 18.63
C PRO A 167 21.57 6.21 19.87
N TRP A 168 20.25 6.38 19.80
CA TRP A 168 19.31 5.95 20.83
C TRP A 168 18.31 4.94 20.24
N PRO A 169 18.67 3.64 20.20
CA PRO A 169 17.70 2.61 19.89
C PRO A 169 16.66 2.53 21.02
N MET A 170 15.47 2.02 20.69
CA MET A 170 14.42 1.76 21.68
C MET A 170 14.97 0.86 22.80
N PRO A 171 14.97 1.31 24.07
CA PRO A 171 15.41 0.48 25.18
C PRO A 171 14.57 -0.80 25.29
N ARG A 172 15.23 -1.91 25.63
CA ARG A 172 14.61 -3.21 25.88
C ARG A 172 13.87 -3.84 24.70
N ARG A 173 14.11 -3.37 23.46
CA ARG A 173 13.45 -3.88 22.24
C ARG A 173 13.67 -5.38 22.00
N GLU A 174 14.76 -5.94 22.52
CA GLU A 174 15.08 -7.37 22.48
C GLU A 174 14.03 -8.26 23.16
N HIS A 175 13.18 -7.69 24.03
CA HIS A 175 12.09 -8.43 24.69
C HIS A 175 10.79 -8.47 23.88
N GLY A 176 10.75 -7.83 22.70
CA GLY A 176 9.56 -7.70 21.84
C GLY A 176 8.85 -6.35 22.00
N PHE A 177 8.05 -6.00 21.00
CA PHE A 177 7.45 -4.67 20.87
C PHE A 177 6.58 -4.29 22.06
N PHE A 178 5.60 -5.13 22.43
CA PHE A 178 4.65 -4.80 23.48
C PHE A 178 5.32 -4.60 24.83
N ARG A 179 6.31 -5.44 25.18
CA ARG A 179 7.02 -5.35 26.46
C ARG A 179 7.83 -4.07 26.55
N ALA A 180 8.59 -3.75 25.51
CA ALA A 180 9.35 -2.51 25.44
C ALA A 180 8.41 -1.29 25.46
N TRP A 181 7.31 -1.34 24.71
CA TRP A 181 6.29 -0.29 24.72
C TRP A 181 5.68 -0.09 26.10
N ARG A 182 5.19 -1.14 26.76
CA ARG A 182 4.50 -1.06 28.06
C ARG A 182 5.36 -0.41 29.15
N GLU A 183 6.67 -0.63 29.12
CA GLU A 183 7.58 -0.02 30.08
C GLU A 183 7.89 1.46 29.79
N LEU A 184 7.93 1.85 28.52
CA LEU A 184 8.31 3.20 28.09
C LEU A 184 7.10 4.13 27.93
N ALA A 185 5.96 3.59 27.53
CA ALA A 185 4.72 4.32 27.27
C ALA A 185 4.22 5.16 28.47
N PRO A 186 4.43 4.76 29.75
CA PRO A 186 4.14 5.61 30.91
C PRO A 186 4.87 6.95 30.94
N HIS A 187 5.97 7.09 30.20
CA HIS A 187 6.73 8.34 30.08
C HIS A 187 6.29 9.18 28.87
N ASP A 188 5.41 8.66 28.01
CA ASP A 188 4.91 9.37 26.83
C ASP A 188 3.88 10.44 27.21
N ARG A 189 4.21 11.71 26.94
CA ARG A 189 3.34 12.86 27.26
C ARG A 189 2.04 12.89 26.44
N ARG A 190 1.99 12.26 25.27
CA ARG A 190 0.77 12.16 24.46
C ARG A 190 -0.15 11.09 25.05
N LEU A 191 0.38 9.91 25.39
CA LEU A 191 -0.40 8.85 26.02
C LEU A 191 -0.98 9.32 27.36
N ARG A 192 -0.16 9.93 28.22
CA ARG A 192 -0.63 10.45 29.52
C ARG A 192 -1.74 11.48 29.40
N ARG A 193 -1.73 12.28 28.34
CA ARG A 193 -2.79 13.25 28.05
C ARG A 193 -4.08 12.58 27.59
N LEU A 194 -3.98 11.53 26.79
CA LEU A 194 -5.13 10.77 26.30
C LEU A 194 -5.75 9.89 27.41
N ALA A 195 -4.93 9.17 28.17
CA ALA A 195 -5.37 8.22 29.19
C ALA A 195 -5.72 8.84 30.54
N GLY A 196 -5.17 10.01 30.87
CA GLY A 196 -5.32 10.60 32.19
C GLY A 196 -4.73 9.73 33.32
N PRO A 197 -4.84 10.16 34.59
CA PRO A 197 -4.23 9.45 35.71
C PRO A 197 -4.81 8.04 35.92
N THR A 198 -6.13 7.88 35.81
CA THR A 198 -6.82 6.59 35.99
C THR A 198 -6.43 5.58 34.92
N GLY A 199 -6.43 5.98 33.65
CA GLY A 199 -6.02 5.13 32.55
C GLY A 199 -4.55 4.73 32.63
N MET A 200 -3.67 5.66 33.04
CA MET A 200 -2.27 5.35 33.26
C MET A 200 -2.04 4.39 34.44
N GLN A 201 -2.84 4.51 35.51
CA GLN A 201 -2.79 3.58 36.64
C GLN A 201 -3.23 2.17 36.25
N TRP A 202 -4.29 2.07 35.42
CA TRP A 202 -4.74 0.79 34.88
C TRP A 202 -3.70 0.16 33.96
N LEU A 203 -3.10 0.94 33.05
CA LEU A 203 -2.07 0.45 32.12
C LEU A 203 -0.85 -0.12 32.88
N ALA A 204 -0.48 0.48 34.01
CA ALA A 204 0.62 0.01 34.85
C ALA A 204 0.36 -1.34 35.54
N GLN A 205 -0.90 -1.80 35.59
CA GLN A 205 -1.29 -3.08 36.18
C GLN A 205 -1.37 -4.22 35.15
N LEU A 206 -1.25 -3.92 33.85
CA LEU A 206 -1.33 -4.92 32.79
C LEU A 206 -0.17 -5.92 32.83
N SER A 207 -0.47 -7.18 32.48
CA SER A 207 0.52 -8.24 32.30
C SER A 207 1.59 -7.87 31.28
N ASP A 208 2.78 -8.49 31.39
CA ASP A 208 3.88 -8.34 30.43
C ASP A 208 3.77 -9.32 29.25
N ARG A 209 2.79 -10.22 29.33
CA ARG A 209 2.40 -11.15 28.29
C ARG A 209 1.41 -10.45 27.33
N PRO A 210 1.75 -10.28 26.05
CA PRO A 210 0.90 -9.57 25.09
C PRO A 210 -0.52 -10.14 24.99
N VAL A 211 -0.66 -11.46 24.98
CA VAL A 211 -1.97 -12.14 24.89
C VAL A 211 -2.85 -11.82 26.10
N GLU A 212 -2.29 -11.89 27.30
CA GLU A 212 -3.02 -11.59 28.55
C GLU A 212 -3.39 -10.11 28.64
N ALA A 213 -2.47 -9.22 28.23
CA ALA A 213 -2.75 -7.79 28.19
C ALA A 213 -3.81 -7.44 27.15
N LEU A 214 -3.78 -8.08 25.96
CA LEU A 214 -4.80 -7.92 24.94
C LEU A 214 -6.17 -8.36 25.46
N ALA A 215 -6.27 -9.55 26.07
CA ALA A 215 -7.51 -10.04 26.67
C ALA A 215 -8.09 -9.05 27.70
N ALA A 216 -7.27 -8.62 28.67
CA ALA A 216 -7.69 -7.65 29.69
C ALA A 216 -8.10 -6.29 29.10
N SER A 217 -7.48 -5.89 27.99
CA SER A 217 -7.80 -4.63 27.30
C SER A 217 -9.12 -4.71 26.53
N LEU A 218 -9.42 -5.84 25.91
CA LEU A 218 -10.72 -6.11 25.27
C LEU A 218 -11.84 -6.12 26.32
N ASP A 219 -11.62 -6.78 27.47
CA ASP A 219 -12.56 -6.80 28.59
C ASP A 219 -12.83 -5.38 29.13
N ALA A 220 -11.78 -4.55 29.28
CA ALA A 220 -11.91 -3.17 29.75
C ALA A 220 -12.68 -2.26 28.78
N LEU A 221 -12.63 -2.56 27.48
CA LEU A 221 -13.38 -1.88 26.44
C LEU A 221 -14.82 -2.37 26.30
N ASP A 222 -15.20 -3.45 26.99
CA ASP A 222 -16.54 -4.05 26.90
C ASP A 222 -16.85 -4.55 25.48
N VAL A 223 -15.84 -5.15 24.84
CA VAL A 223 -16.01 -5.79 23.53
C VAL A 223 -16.88 -7.03 23.72
N GLY A 224 -18.04 -7.04 23.07
CA GLY A 224 -18.97 -8.18 23.09
C GLY A 224 -18.45 -9.40 22.32
N ASP A 225 -19.37 -10.25 21.85
CA ASP A 225 -19.02 -11.53 21.23
C ASP A 225 -18.23 -11.39 19.89
N ASP A 226 -18.32 -10.23 19.22
CA ASP A 226 -17.59 -9.95 17.97
C ASP A 226 -16.14 -9.46 18.22
N ARG A 227 -15.31 -10.35 18.80
CA ARG A 227 -13.88 -10.08 19.03
C ARG A 227 -13.14 -9.83 17.72
N VAL A 228 -13.39 -10.66 16.70
CA VAL A 228 -12.71 -10.56 15.40
C VAL A 228 -12.99 -9.22 14.73
N GLY A 229 -14.23 -8.74 14.73
CA GLY A 229 -14.59 -7.42 14.22
C GLY A 229 -13.86 -6.29 14.96
N ALA A 230 -13.81 -6.32 16.29
CA ALA A 230 -13.08 -5.34 17.08
C ALA A 230 -11.57 -5.33 16.75
N LEU A 231 -10.96 -6.51 16.59
CA LEU A 231 -9.55 -6.63 16.20
C LEU A 231 -9.29 -6.13 14.78
N ARG A 232 -10.19 -6.43 13.82
CA ARG A 232 -10.13 -5.90 12.44
C ARG A 232 -10.19 -4.39 12.42
N GLU A 233 -11.02 -3.80 13.26
CA GLU A 233 -11.17 -2.35 13.38
C GLU A 233 -9.87 -1.68 13.87
N HIS A 234 -9.16 -2.31 14.82
CA HIS A 234 -7.83 -1.84 15.24
C HIS A 234 -6.77 -2.00 14.15
N LEU A 235 -6.63 -3.20 13.58
CA LEU A 235 -5.60 -3.46 12.57
C LEU A 235 -5.80 -2.64 11.30
N GLY A 236 -7.05 -2.48 10.85
CA GLY A 236 -7.41 -1.74 9.65
C GLY A 236 -7.15 -0.22 9.73
N ARG A 237 -6.87 0.31 10.92
CA ARG A 237 -6.39 1.70 11.11
C ARG A 237 -4.89 1.84 10.92
N LEU A 238 -4.16 0.74 10.99
CA LEU A 238 -2.71 0.67 10.80
C LEU A 238 -2.34 -0.34 9.69
N PRO A 239 -2.93 -0.27 8.48
CA PRO A 239 -2.77 -1.32 7.47
C PRO A 239 -1.31 -1.54 7.08
N GLY A 240 -0.48 -0.48 7.09
CA GLY A 240 0.96 -0.57 6.90
C GLY A 240 1.67 -1.41 7.96
N TRP A 241 1.47 -1.05 9.24
CA TRP A 241 2.12 -1.75 10.37
C TRP A 241 1.54 -3.14 10.60
N ALA A 242 0.24 -3.32 10.41
CA ALA A 242 -0.42 -4.62 10.48
C ALA A 242 0.07 -5.54 9.36
N GLY A 243 0.23 -5.03 8.12
CA GLY A 243 0.83 -5.78 7.03
C GLY A 243 2.28 -6.19 7.29
N TYR A 244 3.08 -5.29 7.87
CA TYR A 244 4.45 -5.60 8.29
C TYR A 244 4.50 -6.62 9.44
N ALA A 245 3.58 -6.51 10.41
CA ALA A 245 3.49 -7.44 11.52
C ALA A 245 3.05 -8.83 11.05
N ARG A 246 2.10 -8.89 10.12
CA ARG A 246 1.68 -10.12 9.45
C ARG A 246 2.85 -10.75 8.68
N TRP A 247 3.64 -9.94 7.96
CA TRP A 247 4.85 -10.42 7.31
C TRP A 247 5.84 -11.05 8.30
N ASN A 248 6.06 -10.44 9.47
CA ASN A 248 6.92 -11.00 10.51
C ASN A 248 6.42 -12.36 11.03
N ASP A 249 5.11 -12.50 11.25
CA ASP A 249 4.54 -13.72 11.82
C ASP A 249 4.49 -14.89 10.81
N GLU A 250 4.30 -14.61 9.52
CA GLU A 250 4.02 -15.63 8.49
C GLU A 250 5.18 -15.87 7.50
N TRP A 251 6.05 -14.86 7.23
CA TRP A 251 7.04 -14.91 6.15
C TRP A 251 8.48 -14.54 6.52
N ALA A 252 8.72 -13.94 7.70
CA ALA A 252 10.08 -13.59 8.08
C ALA A 252 10.97 -14.84 8.18
N PRO A 253 12.15 -14.85 7.54
CA PRO A 253 13.09 -15.96 7.66
C PRO A 253 13.52 -16.22 9.11
N PRO A 254 13.78 -17.47 9.52
CA PRO A 254 14.24 -17.78 10.88
C PRO A 254 15.56 -17.11 11.28
N ASP A 255 16.39 -16.76 10.30
CA ASP A 255 17.68 -16.08 10.43
C ASP A 255 17.58 -14.56 10.31
N ASP A 256 16.36 -14.00 10.25
CA ASP A 256 16.15 -12.57 10.23
C ASP A 256 16.50 -11.94 11.59
N HIS A 257 17.51 -11.07 11.59
CA HIS A 257 17.99 -10.39 12.79
C HIS A 257 17.30 -9.05 13.06
N ARG A 258 16.33 -8.65 12.24
CA ARG A 258 15.58 -7.40 12.42
C ARG A 258 14.65 -7.47 13.64
N PRO A 259 14.27 -6.31 14.22
CA PRO A 259 13.24 -6.28 15.25
C PRO A 259 11.91 -6.84 14.71
N SER A 260 11.48 -7.97 15.28
CA SER A 260 10.25 -8.65 14.89
C SER A 260 9.04 -8.01 15.57
N LEU A 261 8.20 -7.31 14.80
CA LEU A 261 6.93 -6.75 15.27
C LEU A 261 5.85 -7.80 15.01
N ARG A 262 5.32 -8.45 16.05
CA ARG A 262 4.25 -9.46 15.88
C ARG A 262 2.85 -8.84 15.92
N LEU A 263 1.87 -9.48 15.28
CA LEU A 263 0.47 -9.01 15.27
C LEU A 263 -0.10 -8.88 16.68
N VAL A 264 0.16 -9.87 17.54
CA VAL A 264 -0.30 -9.85 18.94
C VAL A 264 0.33 -8.70 19.74
N ASP A 265 1.59 -8.35 19.46
CA ASP A 265 2.25 -7.24 20.16
C ASP A 265 1.68 -5.88 19.72
N LEU A 266 1.46 -5.72 18.40
CA LEU A 266 0.82 -4.54 17.83
C LEU A 266 -0.58 -4.33 18.42
N LEU A 267 -1.41 -5.37 18.41
CA LEU A 267 -2.75 -5.34 18.96
C LEU A 267 -2.74 -5.09 20.47
N ALA A 268 -1.90 -5.80 21.23
CA ALA A 268 -1.82 -5.59 22.68
C ALA A 268 -1.50 -4.12 23.02
N ALA A 269 -0.55 -3.49 22.31
CA ALA A 269 -0.21 -2.09 22.53
C ALA A 269 -1.37 -1.14 22.12
N GLN A 270 -1.99 -1.41 20.97
CA GLN A 270 -3.06 -0.57 20.44
C GLN A 270 -4.33 -0.64 21.29
N VAL A 271 -4.81 -1.84 21.60
CA VAL A 271 -6.01 -2.05 22.41
C VAL A 271 -5.77 -1.58 23.85
N ALA A 272 -4.60 -1.83 24.44
CA ALA A 272 -4.28 -1.32 25.77
C ALA A 272 -4.25 0.22 25.83
N ALA A 273 -3.67 0.88 24.84
CA ALA A 273 -3.67 2.34 24.77
C ALA A 273 -5.10 2.90 24.60
N THR A 274 -5.94 2.24 23.81
CA THR A 274 -7.36 2.60 23.64
C THR A 274 -8.14 2.38 24.93
N ALA A 275 -7.99 1.24 25.59
CA ALA A 275 -8.61 0.94 26.88
C ALA A 275 -8.20 1.95 27.97
N ALA A 276 -6.91 2.29 28.05
CA ALA A 276 -6.41 3.31 28.97
C ALA A 276 -7.04 4.69 28.68
N ALA A 277 -7.21 5.07 27.42
CA ALA A 277 -7.92 6.29 27.03
C ALA A 277 -9.41 6.26 27.46
N ALA A 278 -10.07 5.10 27.31
CA ALA A 278 -11.46 4.91 27.72
C ALA A 278 -11.67 5.09 29.24
N HIS A 279 -10.68 4.71 30.07
CA HIS A 279 -10.73 4.91 31.52
C HIS A 279 -10.64 6.38 31.95
N GLY A 280 -10.00 7.23 31.14
CA GLY A 280 -9.81 8.66 31.41
C GLY A 280 -10.97 9.54 30.92
N ALA A 281 -11.71 9.08 29.91
CA ALA A 281 -12.95 9.71 29.47
C ALA A 281 -14.02 9.48 30.54
N ALA A 282 -14.30 10.49 31.37
CA ALA A 282 -15.56 10.53 32.13
C ALA A 282 -16.69 10.16 31.17
N ALA A 283 -17.62 9.31 31.60
CA ALA A 283 -18.74 8.74 30.84
C ALA A 283 -19.62 9.80 30.14
N GLN A 284 -19.05 10.50 29.17
CA GLN A 284 -19.76 11.27 28.18
C GLN A 284 -20.39 10.22 27.29
N GLN A 285 -21.70 10.08 27.41
CA GLN A 285 -22.48 9.37 26.40
C GLN A 285 -22.06 9.94 25.05
N PRO A 286 -21.41 9.13 24.21
CA PRO A 286 -20.90 9.62 22.96
C PRO A 286 -22.10 10.15 22.17
N ALA A 287 -21.96 11.32 21.55
CA ALA A 287 -23.01 11.89 20.70
C ALA A 287 -23.49 10.80 19.74
N GLN A 288 -24.81 10.51 19.72
CA GLN A 288 -25.38 9.59 18.74
C GLN A 288 -25.15 10.21 17.36
N LEU A 289 -24.24 9.59 16.60
CA LEU A 289 -24.15 9.85 15.17
C LEU A 289 -25.39 9.21 14.52
N PRO A 290 -25.92 9.78 13.43
CA PRO A 290 -27.11 9.25 12.79
C PRO A 290 -26.91 7.80 12.36
N ASP A 291 -27.95 6.97 12.52
CA ASP A 291 -27.92 5.57 12.05
C ASP A 291 -27.70 5.53 10.54
N GLU A 292 -26.94 4.54 10.07
CA GLU A 292 -26.59 4.40 8.65
C GLU A 292 -27.83 4.31 7.74
N GLU A 293 -28.88 3.64 8.21
CA GLU A 293 -30.16 3.53 7.51
C GLU A 293 -30.81 4.91 7.29
N VAL A 294 -30.72 5.80 8.28
CA VAL A 294 -31.29 7.16 8.21
C VAL A 294 -30.50 8.01 7.22
N GLU A 295 -29.16 7.89 7.21
CA GLU A 295 -28.34 8.62 6.24
C GLU A 295 -28.55 8.12 4.80
N ASN A 296 -28.67 6.81 4.62
CA ASN A 296 -28.93 6.20 3.31
C ASN A 296 -30.31 6.58 2.77
N GLU A 297 -31.34 6.61 3.63
CA GLU A 297 -32.68 7.05 3.25
C GLU A 297 -32.68 8.52 2.81
N LYS A 298 -32.05 9.41 3.61
CA LYS A 298 -31.90 10.82 3.23
C LYS A 298 -31.15 11.00 1.91
N LEU A 299 -30.08 10.24 1.69
CA LEU A 299 -29.34 10.26 0.43
C LEU A 299 -30.23 9.81 -0.75
N LEU A 300 -31.07 8.79 -0.56
CA LEU A 300 -32.01 8.36 -1.58
C LEU A 300 -33.04 9.45 -1.90
N GLU A 301 -33.58 10.14 -0.89
CA GLU A 301 -34.50 11.28 -1.09
C GLU A 301 -33.84 12.40 -1.91
N ASP A 302 -32.63 12.81 -1.54
CA ASP A 302 -31.89 13.86 -2.24
C ASP A 302 -31.58 13.45 -3.70
N ARG A 303 -31.27 12.17 -3.94
CA ARG A 303 -31.07 11.62 -5.31
C ARG A 303 -32.36 11.67 -6.13
N VAL A 304 -33.48 11.22 -5.56
CA VAL A 304 -34.79 11.25 -6.23
C VAL A 304 -35.16 12.69 -6.61
N ALA A 305 -35.03 13.64 -5.68
CA ALA A 305 -35.32 15.05 -5.93
C ALA A 305 -34.46 15.62 -7.07
N THR A 306 -33.17 15.27 -7.10
CA THR A 306 -32.24 15.72 -8.15
C THR A 306 -32.62 15.17 -9.54
N VAL A 307 -32.96 13.89 -9.64
CA VAL A 307 -33.38 13.28 -10.90
C VAL A 307 -34.71 13.85 -11.39
N LEU A 308 -35.70 14.02 -10.51
CA LEU A 308 -36.98 14.62 -10.87
C LEU A 308 -36.80 16.04 -11.43
N SER A 309 -35.95 16.85 -10.79
CA SER A 309 -35.59 18.18 -11.27
C SER A 309 -34.94 18.14 -12.66
N ALA A 310 -34.03 17.19 -12.91
CA ALA A 310 -33.36 17.02 -14.20
C ALA A 310 -34.31 16.54 -15.32
N LEU A 311 -35.34 15.77 -14.96
CA LEU A 311 -36.40 15.35 -15.89
C LEU A 311 -37.39 16.48 -16.20
N GLY A 312 -37.33 17.61 -15.49
CA GLY A 312 -38.30 18.71 -15.62
C GLY A 312 -39.64 18.43 -14.93
N SER A 313 -39.69 17.44 -14.04
CA SER A 313 -40.86 17.13 -13.22
C SER A 313 -40.75 17.81 -11.86
N ASN A 314 -41.84 18.43 -11.41
CA ASN A 314 -41.97 18.81 -10.01
C ASN A 314 -42.25 17.54 -9.18
N SER A 315 -41.84 17.51 -7.91
CA SER A 315 -41.96 16.37 -6.97
C SER A 315 -43.41 15.94 -6.66
N ASP A 316 -44.39 16.55 -7.30
CA ASP A 316 -45.80 16.43 -6.94
C ASP A 316 -46.54 15.33 -7.71
N ASP A 317 -45.91 14.70 -8.71
CA ASP A 317 -46.44 13.49 -9.37
C ASP A 317 -46.06 12.24 -8.56
N PRO A 318 -47.00 11.58 -7.86
CA PRO A 318 -46.70 10.44 -7.01
C PRO A 318 -46.28 9.20 -7.80
N PHE A 319 -46.77 9.06 -9.04
CA PHE A 319 -46.44 7.92 -9.90
C PHE A 319 -44.99 8.02 -10.38
N VAL A 320 -44.61 9.18 -10.93
CA VAL A 320 -43.25 9.44 -11.42
C VAL A 320 -42.25 9.37 -10.26
N THR A 321 -42.58 9.97 -9.11
CA THR A 321 -41.72 9.92 -7.92
C THR A 321 -41.52 8.49 -7.43
N SER A 322 -42.57 7.67 -7.38
CA SER A 322 -42.48 6.27 -6.97
C SER A 322 -41.68 5.43 -7.97
N ALA A 323 -41.84 5.68 -9.27
CA ALA A 323 -41.08 4.99 -10.33
C ALA A 323 -39.58 5.31 -10.24
N VAL A 324 -39.20 6.59 -10.16
CA VAL A 324 -37.80 7.04 -10.01
C VAL A 324 -37.20 6.47 -8.72
N ARG A 325 -37.91 6.57 -7.59
CA ARG A 325 -37.45 6.00 -6.32
C ARG A 325 -37.24 4.49 -6.40
N GLY A 326 -38.16 3.77 -7.03
CA GLY A 326 -38.05 2.32 -7.21
C GLY A 326 -36.83 1.90 -8.04
N VAL A 327 -36.47 2.68 -9.07
CA VAL A 327 -35.23 2.46 -9.84
C VAL A 327 -34.00 2.78 -9.01
N LEU A 328 -33.94 3.95 -8.36
CA LEU A 328 -32.75 4.38 -7.60
C LEU A 328 -32.48 3.54 -6.35
N GLN A 329 -33.51 2.90 -5.77
CA GLN A 329 -33.37 1.96 -4.66
C GLN A 329 -32.65 0.66 -5.07
N GLN A 330 -32.72 0.27 -6.35
CA GLN A 330 -31.98 -0.87 -6.90
C GLN A 330 -30.50 -0.56 -7.13
N VAL A 331 -30.12 0.72 -7.13
CA VAL A 331 -28.75 1.20 -7.40
C VAL A 331 -28.19 1.91 -6.15
N PRO A 332 -27.71 1.15 -5.15
CA PRO A 332 -27.11 1.73 -3.95
C PRO A 332 -25.75 2.41 -4.26
N PRO A 333 -25.22 3.25 -3.36
CA PRO A 333 -24.01 4.04 -3.61
C PRO A 333 -22.78 3.26 -4.12
N PRO A 334 -22.46 2.05 -3.60
CA PRO A 334 -21.34 1.27 -4.14
C PRO A 334 -21.53 0.90 -5.61
N VAL A 335 -22.73 0.48 -6.01
CA VAL A 335 -23.07 0.08 -7.39
C VAL A 335 -22.95 1.26 -8.36
N ARG A 336 -23.29 2.48 -7.92
CA ARG A 336 -23.07 3.70 -8.73
C ARG A 336 -21.61 3.86 -9.13
N LYS A 337 -20.69 3.60 -8.19
CA LYS A 337 -19.23 3.71 -8.42
C LYS A 337 -18.72 2.57 -9.30
N SER A 338 -19.27 1.36 -9.16
CA SER A 338 -18.97 0.22 -10.04
C SER A 338 -19.40 0.50 -11.49
N MET A 339 -20.58 1.08 -11.72
CA MET A 339 -21.03 1.50 -13.06
C MET A 339 -20.09 2.52 -13.71
N TRP A 340 -19.62 3.51 -12.94
CA TRP A 340 -18.62 4.47 -13.43
C TRP A 340 -17.28 3.81 -13.77
N LEU A 341 -16.84 2.87 -12.94
CA LEU A 341 -15.60 2.13 -13.15
C LEU A 341 -15.68 1.28 -14.44
N GLU A 342 -16.75 0.51 -14.62
CA GLU A 342 -16.97 -0.31 -15.82
C GLU A 342 -17.03 0.54 -17.10
N ALA A 343 -17.63 1.74 -17.01
CA ALA A 343 -17.63 2.69 -18.12
C ALA A 343 -16.22 3.16 -18.49
N GLN A 344 -15.38 3.48 -17.50
CA GLN A 344 -13.98 3.87 -17.70
C GLN A 344 -13.14 2.71 -18.26
N GLU A 345 -13.23 1.54 -17.64
CA GLU A 345 -12.45 0.37 -18.02
C GLU A 345 -12.81 -0.11 -19.42
N GLY A 346 -14.10 -0.18 -19.74
CA GLY A 346 -14.54 -0.55 -21.08
C GLY A 346 -14.19 0.50 -22.13
N ASN A 347 -14.28 1.80 -21.84
CA ASN A 347 -13.80 2.84 -22.78
C ASN A 347 -12.31 2.66 -23.08
N PHE A 348 -11.49 2.47 -22.04
CA PHE A 348 -10.06 2.23 -22.19
C PHE A 348 -9.77 0.97 -23.01
N ARG A 349 -10.41 -0.15 -22.65
CA ARG A 349 -10.28 -1.45 -23.33
C ARG A 349 -10.65 -1.34 -24.79
N ASP A 350 -11.83 -0.81 -25.10
CA ASP A 350 -12.36 -0.79 -26.46
C ASP A 350 -11.53 0.14 -27.36
N ARG A 351 -11.05 1.27 -26.81
CA ARG A 351 -10.10 2.14 -27.50
C ARG A 351 -8.77 1.42 -27.78
N LEU A 352 -8.23 0.72 -26.79
CA LEU A 352 -6.97 -0.03 -26.96
C LEU A 352 -7.11 -1.14 -28.02
N LEU A 353 -8.18 -1.93 -27.96
CA LEU A 353 -8.48 -2.96 -28.96
C LEU A 353 -8.70 -2.35 -30.36
N GLY A 354 -9.38 -1.20 -30.43
CA GLY A 354 -9.55 -0.43 -31.65
C GLY A 354 -8.24 0.10 -32.24
N LEU A 355 -7.24 0.40 -31.41
CA LEU A 355 -5.88 0.74 -31.86
C LEU A 355 -5.13 -0.51 -32.34
N MET A 356 -5.20 -1.60 -31.60
CA MET A 356 -4.50 -2.85 -31.93
C MET A 356 -4.96 -3.44 -33.27
N THR A 357 -6.24 -3.34 -33.59
CA THR A 357 -6.78 -3.79 -34.89
C THR A 357 -6.27 -2.99 -36.09
N ARG A 358 -5.67 -1.82 -35.88
CA ARG A 358 -5.10 -0.96 -36.93
C ARG A 358 -3.59 -1.03 -37.03
N LEU A 359 -2.93 -1.73 -36.12
CA LEU A 359 -1.47 -1.90 -36.16
C LEU A 359 -1.13 -2.89 -37.26
N ASP A 360 -0.55 -2.39 -38.34
CA ASP A 360 0.17 -3.20 -39.33
C ASP A 360 1.67 -3.13 -38.99
N PRO A 361 2.28 -4.22 -38.48
CA PRO A 361 3.72 -4.24 -38.20
C PRO A 361 4.58 -4.12 -39.47
N GLY A 362 3.96 -4.17 -40.65
CA GLY A 362 4.65 -4.18 -41.93
C GLY A 362 5.31 -5.54 -42.20
N PRO A 363 5.83 -5.74 -43.43
CA PRO A 363 6.56 -6.95 -43.76
C PRO A 363 7.91 -7.00 -43.02
N VAL A 364 8.27 -8.18 -42.49
CA VAL A 364 9.62 -8.44 -41.97
C VAL A 364 10.58 -8.45 -43.17
N THR A 365 11.35 -7.38 -43.34
CA THR A 365 12.13 -7.17 -44.57
C THR A 365 13.50 -7.85 -44.56
N GLU A 366 14.14 -8.05 -43.41
CA GLU A 366 15.48 -8.65 -43.31
C GLU A 366 15.62 -9.53 -42.04
N ARG A 367 16.51 -10.53 -42.08
CA ARG A 367 16.85 -11.35 -40.91
C ARG A 367 17.57 -10.45 -39.89
N PRO A 368 17.15 -10.43 -38.61
CA PRO A 368 17.81 -9.59 -37.62
C PRO A 368 19.24 -10.08 -37.35
N ASP A 369 20.16 -9.13 -37.15
CA ASP A 369 21.53 -9.37 -36.70
C ASP A 369 21.56 -9.80 -35.22
N VAL A 370 20.61 -9.29 -34.43
CA VAL A 370 20.49 -9.57 -32.99
C VAL A 370 19.01 -9.72 -32.63
N GLN A 371 18.71 -10.74 -31.83
CA GLN A 371 17.43 -10.90 -31.14
C GLN A 371 17.68 -10.73 -29.64
N ALA A 372 17.01 -9.77 -29.02
CA ALA A 372 17.19 -9.45 -27.60
C ALA A 372 15.88 -9.55 -26.84
N VAL A 373 15.91 -10.16 -25.66
CA VAL A 373 14.73 -10.37 -24.82
C VAL A 373 14.80 -9.44 -23.62
N PHE A 374 13.74 -8.67 -23.40
CA PHE A 374 13.62 -7.70 -22.32
C PHE A 374 12.41 -8.01 -21.44
N CYS A 375 12.36 -7.44 -20.24
CA CYS A 375 11.17 -7.52 -19.43
C CYS A 375 10.02 -6.82 -20.17
N ILE A 376 8.81 -7.38 -20.11
CA ILE A 376 7.60 -6.79 -20.70
C ILE A 376 7.21 -5.44 -20.07
N ASP A 377 7.83 -5.09 -18.94
CA ASP A 377 7.67 -3.81 -18.26
C ASP A 377 7.97 -2.62 -19.20
N ALA A 378 7.05 -1.64 -19.23
CA ALA A 378 7.13 -0.45 -20.08
C ALA A 378 8.41 0.38 -19.88
N ARG A 379 9.09 0.25 -18.74
CA ARG A 379 10.40 0.90 -18.50
C ARG A 379 11.48 0.41 -19.46
N SER A 380 11.36 -0.81 -19.98
CA SER A 380 12.29 -1.37 -20.96
C SER A 380 12.02 -0.87 -22.39
N GLU A 381 10.83 -0.31 -22.66
CA GLU A 381 10.38 0.08 -24.00
C GLU A 381 11.29 1.12 -24.66
N GLY A 382 11.76 2.12 -23.87
CA GLY A 382 12.67 3.16 -24.38
C GLY A 382 14.01 2.58 -24.85
N LEU A 383 14.54 1.59 -24.13
CA LEU A 383 15.76 0.88 -24.51
C LEU A 383 15.54 0.01 -25.75
N GLN A 384 14.43 -0.74 -25.78
CA GLN A 384 14.05 -1.59 -26.91
C GLN A 384 13.95 -0.79 -28.21
N ARG A 385 13.17 0.30 -28.21
CA ARG A 385 13.02 1.19 -29.37
C ARG A 385 14.36 1.78 -29.81
N ARG A 386 15.22 2.17 -28.87
CA ARG A 386 16.53 2.72 -29.20
C ARG A 386 17.44 1.67 -29.81
N LEU A 387 17.37 0.42 -29.34
CA LEU A 387 18.12 -0.69 -29.92
C LEU A 387 17.66 -0.96 -31.34
N GLN A 388 16.35 -1.16 -31.57
CA GLN A 388 15.76 -1.36 -32.90
C GLN A 388 16.10 -0.23 -33.88
N ALA A 389 16.22 1.01 -33.40
CA ALA A 389 16.60 2.14 -34.25
C ALA A 389 18.09 2.16 -34.67
N CYS A 390 18.95 1.34 -34.04
CA CYS A 390 20.40 1.30 -34.32
C CYS A 390 20.78 0.32 -35.44
N GLY A 391 19.89 -0.59 -35.85
CA GLY A 391 20.19 -1.63 -36.83
C GLY A 391 19.06 -2.64 -36.98
N PRO A 392 19.24 -3.72 -37.76
CA PRO A 392 18.25 -4.78 -37.90
C PRO A 392 18.24 -5.66 -36.64
N TYR A 393 17.77 -5.11 -35.53
CA TYR A 393 17.68 -5.81 -34.24
C TYR A 393 16.21 -6.01 -33.86
N ASP A 394 15.88 -7.24 -33.48
CA ASP A 394 14.57 -7.58 -32.94
C ASP A 394 14.60 -7.56 -31.42
N THR A 395 13.50 -7.12 -30.82
CA THR A 395 13.33 -7.12 -29.37
C THR A 395 12.02 -7.78 -28.98
N PHE A 396 12.09 -8.67 -27.99
CA PHE A 396 10.95 -9.42 -27.48
C PHE A 396 10.70 -9.07 -26.01
N GLY A 397 9.46 -9.19 -25.57
CA GLY A 397 9.05 -9.03 -24.19
C GLY A 397 8.89 -10.37 -23.49
N PHE A 398 9.44 -10.49 -22.29
CA PHE A 398 9.29 -11.64 -21.41
C PHE A 398 8.59 -11.20 -20.12
N ALA A 399 7.56 -11.94 -19.72
CA ALA A 399 6.80 -11.64 -18.51
C ALA A 399 7.49 -12.19 -17.26
N GLY A 400 7.66 -11.33 -16.25
CA GLY A 400 8.18 -11.74 -14.95
C GLY A 400 9.70 -11.85 -14.92
N PHE A 401 10.20 -12.97 -14.40
CA PHE A 401 11.60 -13.20 -14.09
C PHE A 401 12.22 -14.17 -15.10
N PHE A 402 13.37 -13.82 -15.69
CA PHE A 402 14.08 -14.59 -16.71
C PHE A 402 14.57 -15.98 -16.28
N GLY A 403 14.22 -16.44 -15.07
CA GLY A 403 14.59 -17.76 -14.57
C GLY A 403 16.04 -17.88 -14.11
N VAL A 404 16.77 -16.77 -13.96
CA VAL A 404 18.21 -16.74 -13.62
C VAL A 404 18.42 -16.19 -12.20
N PRO A 405 18.39 -17.05 -11.15
CA PRO A 405 18.41 -16.58 -9.75
C PRO A 405 19.84 -16.29 -9.30
N VAL A 406 20.27 -15.05 -9.55
CA VAL A 406 21.62 -14.59 -9.24
C VAL A 406 21.62 -13.53 -8.14
N ARG A 407 22.70 -13.47 -7.36
CA ARG A 407 23.11 -12.27 -6.64
C ARG A 407 23.97 -11.42 -7.57
N TRP A 408 23.67 -10.13 -7.62
CA TRP A 408 24.48 -9.16 -8.35
C TRP A 408 25.37 -8.39 -7.39
N ARG A 409 26.67 -8.34 -7.69
CA ARG A 409 27.63 -7.52 -6.95
C ARG A 409 28.09 -6.34 -7.82
N PRO A 410 27.64 -5.12 -7.52
CA PRO A 410 28.08 -3.92 -8.26
C PRO A 410 29.58 -3.70 -8.18
N LEU A 411 30.14 -3.02 -9.18
CA LEU A 411 31.56 -2.73 -9.23
C LEU A 411 32.00 -1.91 -7.99
N GLY A 412 32.93 -2.47 -7.21
CA GLY A 412 33.47 -1.82 -6.01
C GLY A 412 32.66 -2.00 -4.73
N SER A 413 31.54 -2.73 -4.78
CA SER A 413 30.77 -3.12 -3.60
C SER A 413 31.32 -4.41 -2.99
N THR A 414 31.29 -4.50 -1.65
CA THR A 414 31.46 -5.77 -0.92
C THR A 414 30.13 -6.51 -0.75
N GLU A 415 29.02 -5.78 -0.85
CA GLU A 415 27.67 -6.31 -0.72
C GLU A 415 27.14 -6.82 -2.06
N SER A 416 26.42 -7.94 -2.01
CA SER A 416 25.76 -8.54 -3.16
C SER A 416 24.24 -8.52 -2.94
N GLU A 417 23.49 -8.18 -3.99
CA GLU A 417 22.03 -8.03 -3.92
C GLU A 417 21.35 -9.16 -4.68
N ALA A 418 20.36 -9.82 -4.08
CA ALA A 418 19.54 -10.80 -4.78
C ALA A 418 18.80 -10.12 -5.96
N ARG A 419 18.96 -10.66 -7.16
CA ARG A 419 18.27 -10.23 -8.40
C ARG A 419 17.27 -11.29 -8.86
N CYS A 420 16.45 -11.76 -7.93
CA CYS A 420 15.39 -12.73 -8.17
C CYS A 420 14.13 -12.39 -7.35
N PRO A 421 12.97 -12.95 -7.72
CA PRO A 421 11.77 -12.90 -6.87
C PRO A 421 12.10 -13.29 -5.42
N VAL A 422 11.46 -12.63 -4.45
CA VAL A 422 11.75 -12.80 -3.01
C VAL A 422 11.60 -14.26 -2.52
N LEU A 423 10.78 -15.05 -3.22
CA LEU A 423 10.52 -16.45 -2.90
C LEU A 423 11.62 -17.40 -3.40
N LEU A 424 12.54 -16.91 -4.23
CA LEU A 424 13.66 -17.67 -4.76
C LEU A 424 14.93 -17.31 -4.02
N LYS A 425 15.67 -18.35 -3.62
CA LYS A 425 17.03 -18.19 -3.09
C LYS A 425 18.00 -18.14 -4.27
N PRO A 426 18.83 -17.10 -4.41
CA PRO A 426 19.84 -17.07 -5.45
C PRO A 426 20.93 -18.10 -5.17
N GLU A 427 21.31 -18.84 -6.21
CA GLU A 427 22.31 -19.92 -6.14
C GLU A 427 23.68 -19.46 -6.61
N HIS A 428 23.72 -18.44 -7.47
CA HIS A 428 24.94 -17.95 -8.10
C HIS A 428 25.22 -16.49 -7.78
N ASP A 429 26.50 -16.14 -7.71
CA ASP A 429 27.01 -14.78 -7.52
C ASP A 429 27.65 -14.26 -8.82
N VAL A 430 27.07 -13.19 -9.38
CA VAL A 430 27.56 -12.52 -10.59
C VAL A 430 28.07 -11.14 -10.23
N ALA A 431 29.36 -10.92 -10.45
CA ALA A 431 30.01 -9.65 -10.15
C ALA A 431 30.15 -8.76 -11.39
N GLU A 432 30.03 -7.45 -11.22
CA GLU A 432 30.46 -6.49 -12.21
C GLU A 432 31.98 -6.37 -12.20
N GLN A 433 32.61 -6.63 -13.35
CA GLN A 433 34.05 -6.52 -13.53
C GLN A 433 34.39 -5.46 -14.58
N PRO A 434 35.48 -4.70 -14.41
CA PRO A 434 35.93 -3.78 -15.43
C PRO A 434 36.52 -4.55 -16.62
N LEU A 435 36.26 -4.08 -17.84
CA LEU A 435 36.89 -4.64 -19.05
C LEU A 435 38.42 -4.43 -19.03
N LEU A 436 38.86 -3.31 -18.46
CA LEU A 436 40.27 -2.99 -18.26
C LEU A 436 40.50 -2.66 -16.77
N PRO A 437 41.25 -3.49 -16.02
CA PRO A 437 41.47 -3.29 -14.58
C PRO A 437 42.02 -1.90 -14.23
N ASP A 438 43.00 -1.43 -14.99
CA ASP A 438 43.66 -0.14 -14.77
C ASP A 438 42.71 1.05 -14.99
N GLY A 439 41.70 0.88 -15.85
CA GLY A 439 40.70 1.91 -16.16
C GLY A 439 39.70 2.15 -15.04
N ALA A 440 39.56 1.22 -14.10
CA ALA A 440 38.57 1.29 -13.02
C ALA A 440 39.11 1.85 -11.70
N LEU A 441 40.42 1.80 -11.46
CA LEU A 441 41.05 2.25 -10.20
C LEU A 441 40.71 3.71 -9.86
N GLY A 442 40.82 4.61 -10.84
CA GLY A 442 40.49 6.03 -10.64
C GLY A 442 39.02 6.24 -10.31
N TYR A 443 38.12 5.49 -10.96
CA TYR A 443 36.68 5.57 -10.75
C TYR A 443 36.30 5.04 -9.36
N LEU A 444 36.82 3.87 -8.99
CA LEU A 444 36.59 3.25 -7.68
C LEU A 444 37.10 4.14 -6.55
N THR A 445 38.25 4.78 -6.72
CA THR A 445 38.80 5.72 -5.72
C THR A 445 37.90 6.96 -5.57
N ALA A 446 37.40 7.50 -6.69
CA ALA A 446 36.46 8.62 -6.67
C ALA A 446 35.12 8.25 -6.00
N GLN A 447 34.62 7.04 -6.25
CA GLN A 447 33.40 6.54 -5.60
C GLN A 447 33.61 6.33 -4.10
N ARG A 448 34.70 5.69 -3.68
CA ARG A 448 35.02 5.49 -2.25
C ARG A 448 35.16 6.80 -1.49
N THR A 449 35.85 7.78 -2.07
CA THR A 449 36.01 9.11 -1.44
C THR A 449 34.68 9.84 -1.33
N THR A 450 33.82 9.75 -2.36
CA THR A 450 32.47 10.32 -2.33
C THR A 450 31.58 9.62 -1.32
N GLY A 451 31.59 8.29 -1.30
CA GLY A 451 30.85 7.44 -0.36
C GLY A 451 31.27 7.70 1.08
N ALA A 452 32.57 7.75 1.37
CA ALA A 452 33.09 8.10 2.69
C ALA A 452 32.65 9.51 3.14
N GLY A 453 32.59 10.48 2.22
CA GLY A 453 32.05 11.81 2.50
C GLY A 453 30.56 11.79 2.82
N GLN A 454 29.78 10.98 2.11
CA GLN A 454 28.36 10.78 2.39
C GLN A 454 28.15 10.07 3.74
N GLU A 455 28.87 9.00 4.01
CA GLU A 455 28.83 8.30 5.30
C GLU A 455 29.21 9.22 6.46
N ALA A 456 30.28 10.00 6.33
CA ALA A 456 30.67 10.98 7.34
C ALA A 456 29.58 12.03 7.58
N PHE A 457 28.92 12.50 6.52
CA PHE A 457 27.78 13.42 6.62
C PHE A 457 26.56 12.77 7.28
N HIS A 458 26.25 11.52 6.94
CA HIS A 458 25.15 10.76 7.55
C HIS A 458 25.43 10.44 9.02
N ALA A 459 26.66 10.05 9.37
CA ALA A 459 27.10 9.84 10.75
C ALA A 459 27.04 11.14 11.57
N ALA A 460 27.47 12.26 10.99
CA ALA A 460 27.36 13.58 11.62
C ALA A 460 25.90 13.95 11.89
N LYS A 461 24.99 13.69 10.94
CA LYS A 461 23.54 13.87 11.12
C LYS A 461 22.93 12.98 12.20
N GLY A 462 23.44 11.77 12.35
CA GLY A 462 22.98 10.84 13.37
C GLY A 462 23.35 11.27 14.78
N SER A 463 24.46 12.00 14.98
CA SER A 463 24.93 12.39 16.31
C SER A 463 24.06 13.46 16.99
N LEU A 464 24.11 13.57 18.32
CA LEU A 464 23.28 14.51 19.10
C LEU A 464 23.59 15.99 18.81
N VAL A 465 24.88 16.32 18.59
CA VAL A 465 25.37 17.70 18.40
C VAL A 465 25.83 17.95 16.97
N GLY A 466 26.19 16.91 16.23
CA GLY A 466 26.73 17.03 14.87
C GLY A 466 25.82 17.73 13.87
N PRO A 467 24.48 17.60 13.88
CA PRO A 467 23.62 18.39 13.01
C PRO A 467 23.79 19.90 13.23
N PHE A 468 23.89 20.33 14.49
CA PHE A 468 24.05 21.75 14.84
C PHE A 468 25.44 22.26 14.48
N ALA A 469 26.49 21.51 14.84
CA ALA A 469 27.86 21.86 14.49
C ALA A 469 28.11 21.87 12.97
N LEU A 470 27.53 20.89 12.26
CA LEU A 470 27.59 20.82 10.79
C LEU A 470 26.81 21.97 10.15
N ALA A 471 25.64 22.34 10.69
CA ALA A 471 24.88 23.48 10.21
C ALA A 471 25.63 24.80 10.44
N GLU A 472 26.27 25.00 11.58
CA GLU A 472 27.09 26.19 11.85
C GLU A 472 28.34 26.23 10.99
N ALA A 473 29.07 25.11 10.85
CA ALA A 473 30.32 25.07 10.09
C ALA A 473 30.08 25.10 8.57
N ALA A 474 29.13 24.31 8.07
CA ALA A 474 28.86 24.18 6.64
C ALA A 474 27.80 25.17 6.13
N GLY A 475 26.97 25.76 6.99
CA GLY A 475 25.88 26.66 6.60
C GLY A 475 26.35 27.91 5.87
N TYR A 476 27.47 28.49 6.28
CA TYR A 476 28.08 29.65 5.60
C TYR A 476 28.56 29.35 4.17
N LEU A 477 28.80 28.09 3.83
CA LEU A 477 29.17 27.65 2.48
C LEU A 477 27.96 27.12 1.71
N MET A 478 27.14 26.30 2.36
CA MET A 478 25.98 25.63 1.76
C MET A 478 24.83 26.62 1.49
N GLY A 479 24.65 27.63 2.33
CA GLY A 479 23.62 28.66 2.17
C GLY A 479 23.78 29.48 0.89
N PRO A 480 24.95 30.12 0.66
CA PRO A 480 25.23 30.80 -0.61
C PRO A 480 25.18 29.86 -1.82
N ALA A 481 25.66 28.61 -1.69
CA ALA A 481 25.59 27.64 -2.77
C ALA A 481 24.14 27.21 -3.10
N ALA A 482 23.26 27.11 -2.10
CA ALA A 482 21.83 26.87 -2.29
C ALA A 482 21.15 28.07 -2.93
N ALA A 483 21.43 29.29 -2.46
CA ALA A 483 20.93 30.52 -3.07
C ALA A 483 21.36 30.65 -4.54
N ALA A 484 22.62 30.35 -4.86
CA ALA A 484 23.12 30.35 -6.23
C ALA A 484 22.43 29.29 -7.11
N ARG A 485 22.12 28.09 -6.57
CA ARG A 485 21.36 27.05 -7.27
C ARG A 485 19.93 27.50 -7.58
N THR A 486 19.31 28.24 -6.66
CA THR A 486 17.94 28.75 -6.81
C THR A 486 17.88 29.94 -7.76
N LEU A 487 18.78 30.92 -7.61
CA LEU A 487 18.74 32.19 -8.34
C LEU A 487 19.42 32.11 -9.71
N THR A 488 20.39 31.20 -9.89
CA THR A 488 21.20 31.11 -11.12
C THR A 488 21.45 29.65 -11.56
N PRO A 489 20.39 28.85 -11.79
CA PRO A 489 20.53 27.43 -12.06
C PRO A 489 21.38 27.11 -13.30
N GLY A 490 21.33 27.94 -14.35
CA GLY A 490 22.12 27.77 -15.57
C GLY A 490 23.63 27.95 -15.37
N LEU A 491 24.03 28.89 -14.51
CA LEU A 491 25.42 29.21 -14.19
C LEU A 491 26.02 28.11 -13.29
N VAL A 492 25.25 27.65 -12.30
CA VAL A 492 25.65 26.52 -11.46
C VAL A 492 25.76 25.24 -12.28
N ARG A 493 24.88 25.00 -13.25
CA ARG A 493 24.98 23.84 -14.16
C ARG A 493 26.26 23.90 -15.01
N ARG A 494 26.63 25.07 -15.53
CA ARG A 494 27.89 25.28 -16.27
C ARG A 494 29.11 25.05 -15.39
N LEU A 495 29.14 25.64 -14.18
CA LEU A 495 30.25 25.47 -13.23
C LEU A 495 30.39 24.03 -12.76
N LYS A 496 29.28 23.35 -12.46
CA LYS A 496 29.29 21.90 -12.18
C LYS A 496 29.78 21.09 -13.36
N GLY A 497 29.45 21.48 -14.60
CA GLY A 497 29.97 20.83 -15.82
C GLY A 497 31.48 21.01 -16.01
N LEU A 498 32.05 22.11 -15.51
CA LEU A 498 33.50 22.40 -15.55
C LEU A 498 34.28 21.69 -14.45
N THR A 499 33.72 21.55 -13.24
CA THR A 499 34.35 20.85 -12.11
C THR A 499 34.07 19.36 -12.09
N ALA A 500 33.04 18.89 -12.79
CA ALA A 500 32.82 17.48 -13.07
C ALA A 500 33.83 16.96 -14.11
N ARG A 501 35.12 16.94 -13.73
CA ARG A 501 35.96 15.80 -14.10
C ARG A 501 35.42 14.59 -13.32
N ARG A 502 34.22 14.14 -13.69
CA ARG A 502 33.77 12.80 -13.34
C ARG A 502 34.77 11.90 -14.03
N VAL A 503 35.51 11.13 -13.25
CA VAL A 503 36.14 9.93 -13.80
C VAL A 503 35.01 9.19 -14.49
N ALA A 504 35.08 9.08 -15.82
CA ALA A 504 34.03 8.44 -16.58
C ALA A 504 33.84 7.03 -16.01
N PRO A 505 32.59 6.53 -15.90
CA PRO A 505 32.40 5.14 -15.50
C PRO A 505 33.21 4.25 -16.45
N PRO A 506 34.01 3.30 -15.93
CA PRO A 506 34.74 2.38 -16.77
C PRO A 506 33.74 1.55 -17.58
N GLN A 507 34.18 1.04 -18.73
CA GLN A 507 33.40 0.01 -19.40
C GLN A 507 33.49 -1.27 -18.55
N THR A 508 32.34 -1.87 -18.25
CA THR A 508 32.22 -3.04 -17.40
C THR A 508 31.55 -4.19 -18.15
N ARG A 509 31.72 -5.40 -17.60
CA ARG A 509 31.03 -6.62 -18.03
C ARG A 509 30.59 -7.42 -16.79
N PRO A 510 29.49 -8.18 -16.88
CA PRO A 510 29.16 -9.15 -15.85
C PRO A 510 30.13 -10.35 -15.92
N ALA A 511 30.62 -10.81 -14.78
CA ALA A 511 31.40 -12.04 -14.62
C ALA A 511 30.43 -13.23 -14.58
N VAL A 512 30.03 -13.68 -15.77
CA VAL A 512 29.03 -14.76 -15.93
C VAL A 512 29.65 -16.13 -16.08
N GLU A 513 30.95 -16.24 -16.24
CA GLU A 513 31.65 -17.52 -16.38
C GLU A 513 31.99 -18.07 -15.00
N ALA A 514 31.80 -19.38 -14.81
CA ALA A 514 32.12 -20.02 -13.54
C ALA A 514 33.61 -19.88 -13.21
N GLU A 515 33.94 -19.37 -12.03
CA GLU A 515 35.30 -19.39 -11.48
C GLU A 515 35.48 -20.63 -10.58
N ASN A 516 36.66 -20.84 -9.98
CA ASN A 516 36.99 -22.06 -9.19
C ASN A 516 36.15 -22.26 -7.91
N ASP A 517 35.17 -21.40 -7.64
CA ASP A 517 34.21 -21.50 -6.55
C ASP A 517 32.84 -21.87 -7.12
N ASP A 518 32.24 -22.96 -6.61
CA ASP A 518 30.98 -23.56 -7.07
C ASP A 518 29.79 -22.58 -7.12
N SER A 519 29.89 -21.42 -6.45
CA SER A 519 28.83 -20.39 -6.39
C SER A 519 29.07 -19.17 -7.28
N SER A 520 30.23 -19.06 -7.94
CA SER A 520 30.61 -17.88 -8.74
C SER A 520 30.26 -18.09 -10.22
N GLY A 521 29.59 -17.12 -10.85
CA GLY A 521 29.23 -17.21 -12.27
C GLY A 521 28.23 -18.33 -12.59
N LEU A 522 28.11 -18.67 -13.88
CA LEU A 522 27.21 -19.70 -14.41
C LEU A 522 28.00 -20.64 -15.34
N ALA A 523 27.80 -21.95 -15.20
CA ALA A 523 28.35 -22.93 -16.14
C ALA A 523 27.78 -22.74 -17.55
N LEU A 524 28.49 -23.20 -18.58
CA LEU A 524 28.02 -23.06 -19.96
C LEU A 524 26.69 -23.80 -20.16
N GLU A 525 26.56 -24.98 -19.57
CA GLU A 525 25.36 -25.81 -19.61
C GLU A 525 24.16 -25.08 -19.00
N GLU A 526 24.36 -24.39 -17.88
CA GLU A 526 23.33 -23.59 -17.20
C GLU A 526 22.92 -22.39 -18.06
N ARG A 527 23.88 -21.67 -18.63
CA ARG A 527 23.62 -20.54 -19.54
C ARG A 527 22.82 -20.97 -20.76
N VAL A 528 23.16 -22.11 -21.34
CA VAL A 528 22.42 -22.70 -22.47
C VAL A 528 21.02 -23.12 -22.04
N SER A 529 20.88 -23.74 -20.87
CA SER A 529 19.58 -24.13 -20.30
C SER A 529 18.66 -22.93 -20.09
N PHE A 530 19.15 -21.86 -19.45
CA PHE A 530 18.38 -20.62 -19.26
C PHE A 530 18.00 -19.98 -20.60
N GLY A 531 18.94 -19.92 -21.55
CA GLY A 531 18.67 -19.43 -22.90
C GLY A 531 17.57 -20.23 -23.61
N ASN A 532 17.64 -21.56 -23.56
CA ASN A 532 16.62 -22.43 -24.15
C ASN A 532 15.25 -22.25 -23.48
N ASN A 533 15.20 -22.10 -22.16
CA ASN A 533 13.94 -21.86 -21.45
C ASN A 533 13.29 -20.54 -21.86
N ILE A 534 14.09 -19.47 -21.98
CA ILE A 534 13.61 -18.15 -22.40
C ILE A 534 13.11 -18.21 -23.86
N VAL A 535 13.87 -18.82 -24.76
CA VAL A 535 13.51 -18.94 -26.18
C VAL A 535 12.31 -19.87 -26.38
N GLY A 536 12.22 -20.97 -25.64
CA GLY A 536 11.13 -21.94 -25.78
C GLY A 536 9.78 -21.51 -25.18
N THR A 537 9.76 -20.42 -24.39
CA THR A 537 8.53 -19.83 -23.83
C THR A 537 8.01 -18.64 -24.61
N MET A 538 8.77 -18.15 -25.60
CA MET A 538 8.32 -17.21 -26.63
C MET A 538 7.70 -17.97 -27.80
#